data_AF-L7JX03-F1
#
_entry.id   AF-L7JX03-F1
#
_cell.length_a   1.000
_cell.length_b   1.000
_cell.length_c   1.000
_cell.angle_alpha   90.00
_cell.angle_beta   90.00
_cell.angle_gamma   90.00
#
_symmetry.space_group_name_H-M   'P 1'
#
loop_
_entity.id
_entity.type
_entity.pdbx_description
1 polymer ?
#
loop_
_entity_poly.entity_id
_entity_poly.type
_entity_poly.pdbx_seq_one_letter_code
_entity_poly.pdbx_strand_id
1 'polypeptide(L)'
;VEESINNSRTEYSTALKYVLMKRHLSYEEYRDYVFPEIDYDGILKKDENIIKLLESINKPLFIMSNGTKEHVKKTLTTLGIEHLFKAVFYLGYDSNNYVGKPDVEAYQLVEQLTNARKIYFFDDKERNTSVTLSPKWSCHVTTYENIHNRLREVLMN
;
A
#
# COMPACT_ATOMS: atom_id res chain seq x y z
N VAL A 1 24.89 3.80 -3.43
CA VAL A 1 23.81 2.79 -3.23
C VAL A 1 22.56 3.43 -2.64
N GLU A 2 22.63 4.13 -1.50
CA GLU A 2 21.47 4.87 -0.96
C GLU A 2 20.98 5.99 -1.88
N GLU A 3 21.89 6.77 -2.48
CA GLU A 3 21.55 7.85 -3.40
C GLU A 3 20.92 7.33 -4.71
N SER A 4 21.39 6.17 -5.20
CA SER A 4 20.78 5.45 -6.32
C SER A 4 19.42 4.82 -5.98
N ILE A 5 19.23 4.37 -4.73
CA ILE A 5 17.93 3.87 -4.24
C ILE A 5 16.93 5.02 -4.12
N ASN A 6 17.36 6.19 -3.62
CA ASN A 6 16.50 7.37 -3.54
C ASN A 6 16.13 7.91 -4.92
N ASN A 7 17.09 8.01 -5.86
CA ASN A 7 16.81 8.37 -7.25
C ASN A 7 15.98 7.31 -7.99
N SER A 8 16.05 6.03 -7.58
CA SER A 8 15.20 4.97 -8.16
C SER A 8 13.74 5.04 -7.73
N ARG A 9 13.44 5.61 -6.55
CA ARG A 9 12.05 5.79 -6.10
C ARG A 9 11.29 6.80 -6.94
N THR A 10 11.99 7.69 -7.65
CA THR A 10 11.39 8.62 -8.62
C THR A 10 11.01 7.94 -9.94
N GLU A 11 11.78 6.94 -10.40
CA GLU A 11 11.55 6.24 -11.67
C GLU A 11 10.73 4.93 -11.51
N TYR A 12 10.84 4.26 -10.36
CA TYR A 12 10.18 2.99 -10.08
C TYR A 12 9.23 3.09 -8.88
N SER A 13 8.18 2.26 -8.91
CA SER A 13 7.13 2.30 -7.90
C SER A 13 7.61 1.92 -6.49
N THR A 14 8.67 1.11 -6.39
CA THR A 14 9.35 0.69 -5.16
C THR A 14 10.85 0.44 -5.39
N ALA A 15 11.64 0.43 -4.32
CA ALA A 15 13.05 0.02 -4.38
C ALA A 15 13.20 -1.45 -4.81
N LEU A 16 12.26 -2.32 -4.40
CA LEU A 16 12.26 -3.72 -4.85
C LEU A 16 12.06 -3.83 -6.36
N LYS A 17 11.10 -3.08 -6.95
CA LYS A 17 10.88 -3.05 -8.40
C LYS A 17 12.16 -2.63 -9.13
N TYR A 18 12.88 -1.63 -8.63
CA TYR A 18 14.17 -1.21 -9.20
C TYR A 18 15.21 -2.35 -9.18
N VAL A 19 15.44 -2.97 -8.02
CA VAL A 19 16.45 -4.02 -7.86
C VAL A 19 16.16 -5.22 -8.76
N LEU A 20 14.90 -5.66 -8.84
CA LEU A 20 14.49 -6.77 -9.69
C LEU A 20 14.63 -6.42 -11.18
N MET A 21 14.21 -5.22 -11.61
CA MET A 21 14.29 -4.81 -13.01
C MET A 21 15.72 -4.59 -13.51
N LYS A 22 16.64 -4.17 -12.63
CA LYS A 22 18.07 -4.06 -12.95
C LYS A 22 18.80 -5.41 -12.84
N ARG A 23 18.08 -6.51 -12.55
CA ARG A 23 18.58 -7.90 -12.43
C ARG A 23 19.73 -8.07 -11.42
N HIS A 24 19.76 -7.25 -10.37
CA HIS A 24 20.75 -7.39 -9.31
C HIS A 24 20.33 -8.44 -8.25
N LEU A 25 19.05 -8.78 -8.19
CA LEU A 25 18.45 -9.78 -7.30
C LEU A 25 17.19 -10.34 -7.98
N SER A 26 16.93 -11.64 -7.87
CA SER A 26 15.66 -12.26 -8.25
C SER A 26 14.61 -12.12 -7.14
N TYR A 27 13.34 -12.38 -7.46
CA TYR A 27 12.28 -12.36 -6.45
C TYR A 27 12.48 -13.47 -5.42
N GLU A 28 12.93 -14.63 -5.87
CA GLU A 28 13.27 -15.78 -5.04
C GLU A 28 14.38 -15.42 -4.04
N GLU A 29 15.45 -14.77 -4.51
CA GLU A 29 16.53 -14.34 -3.61
C GLU A 29 16.07 -13.26 -2.62
N TYR A 30 15.22 -12.31 -3.05
CA TYR A 30 14.63 -11.35 -2.11
C TYR A 30 13.78 -12.04 -1.04
N ARG A 31 12.93 -12.98 -1.45
CA ARG A 31 12.05 -13.75 -0.56
C ARG A 31 12.86 -14.62 0.41
N ASP A 32 13.94 -15.24 -0.06
CA ASP A 32 14.66 -16.25 0.72
C ASP A 32 15.75 -15.63 1.61
N TYR A 33 16.29 -14.45 1.25
CA TYR A 33 17.41 -13.82 1.99
C TYR A 33 17.11 -12.45 2.59
N VAL A 34 16.20 -11.66 2.03
CA VAL A 34 15.93 -10.30 2.52
C VAL A 34 14.68 -10.26 3.39
N PHE A 35 13.60 -10.92 2.94
CA PHE A 35 12.34 -10.95 3.68
C PHE A 35 12.46 -11.52 5.10
N PRO A 36 13.20 -12.62 5.35
CA PRO A 36 13.30 -13.22 6.70
C PRO A 36 14.04 -12.33 7.71
N GLU A 37 14.88 -11.42 7.25
CA GLU A 37 15.70 -10.52 8.09
C GLU A 37 14.93 -9.28 8.58
N ILE A 38 13.69 -9.08 8.12
CA ILE A 38 12.87 -7.94 8.54
C ILE A 38 12.30 -8.21 9.95
N ASP A 39 12.75 -7.42 10.94
CA ASP A 39 12.19 -7.44 12.30
C ASP A 39 10.86 -6.68 12.38
N TYR A 40 9.78 -7.34 11.97
CA TYR A 40 8.44 -6.77 12.03
C TYR A 40 7.99 -6.43 13.45
N ASP A 41 8.29 -7.28 14.43
CA ASP A 41 7.79 -7.13 15.80
C ASP A 41 8.54 -6.03 16.57
N GLY A 42 9.81 -5.77 16.23
CA GLY A 42 10.58 -4.64 16.76
C GLY A 42 10.21 -3.29 16.13
N ILE A 43 9.77 -3.28 14.86
CA ILE A 43 9.44 -2.06 14.11
C ILE A 43 7.98 -1.66 14.25
N LEU A 44 7.05 -2.62 14.15
CA LEU A 44 5.62 -2.37 14.12
C LEU A 44 5.01 -2.54 15.51
N LYS A 45 4.13 -1.60 15.87
CA LYS A 45 3.36 -1.65 17.11
C LYS A 45 1.89 -1.53 16.80
N LYS A 46 1.07 -2.31 17.51
CA LYS A 46 -0.38 -2.16 17.46
C LYS A 46 -0.77 -0.78 17.98
N ASP A 47 -1.69 -0.15 17.28
CA ASP A 47 -2.29 1.13 17.69
C ASP A 47 -3.80 0.92 17.89
N GLU A 48 -4.21 0.82 19.15
CA GLU A 48 -5.62 0.60 19.49
C GLU A 48 -6.53 1.76 19.06
N ASN A 49 -5.98 2.97 18.87
CA ASN A 49 -6.76 4.10 18.40
C ASN A 49 -7.04 3.99 16.90
N ILE A 50 -6.06 3.55 16.09
CA ILE A 50 -6.31 3.34 14.66
C ILE A 50 -7.26 2.17 14.43
N ILE A 51 -7.13 1.10 15.21
CA ILE A 51 -8.02 -0.08 15.12
C ILE A 51 -9.48 0.36 15.33
N LYS A 52 -9.77 1.02 16.47
CA LYS A 52 -11.13 1.51 16.79
C LYS A 52 -11.66 2.49 15.75
N LEU A 53 -10.77 3.36 15.23
CA LEU A 53 -11.15 4.30 14.19
C LEU A 53 -11.55 3.57 12.91
N LEU A 54 -10.75 2.60 12.45
CA LEU A 54 -11.04 1.80 11.27
C LEU A 54 -12.32 0.97 11.45
N GLU A 55 -12.54 0.36 12.62
CA GLU A 55 -13.77 -0.36 12.96
C GLU A 55 -15.02 0.53 12.91
N SER A 56 -14.89 1.81 13.26
CA SER A 56 -16.00 2.76 13.23
C SER A 56 -16.39 3.21 11.81
N ILE A 57 -15.57 2.93 10.80
CA ILE A 57 -15.86 3.30 9.42
C ILE A 57 -16.94 2.36 8.86
N ASN A 58 -18.14 2.89 8.64
CA ASN A 58 -19.26 2.14 8.05
C ASN A 58 -19.14 1.97 6.51
N LYS A 59 -17.94 1.70 6.01
CA LYS A 59 -17.61 1.52 4.59
C LYS A 59 -16.63 0.36 4.44
N PRO A 60 -16.69 -0.42 3.35
CA PRO A 60 -15.70 -1.46 3.10
C PRO A 60 -14.28 -0.91 3.02
N LEU A 61 -13.35 -1.54 3.74
CA LEU A 61 -11.95 -1.18 3.71
C LEU A 61 -11.17 -2.14 2.80
N PHE A 62 -10.21 -1.58 2.06
CA PHE A 62 -9.30 -2.31 1.18
C PHE A 62 -7.88 -1.79 1.38
N ILE A 63 -6.89 -2.64 1.17
CA ILE A 63 -5.48 -2.23 1.09
C ILE A 63 -5.07 -2.16 -0.37
N MET A 64 -4.39 -1.09 -0.76
CA MET A 64 -3.68 -0.99 -2.02
C MET A 64 -2.21 -0.70 -1.73
N SER A 65 -1.33 -1.67 -1.97
CA SER A 65 0.09 -1.61 -1.62
C SER A 65 0.97 -2.03 -2.79
N ASN A 66 2.15 -1.42 -2.89
CA ASN A 66 3.18 -1.89 -3.83
C ASN A 66 4.14 -2.91 -3.18
N GLY A 67 3.87 -3.32 -1.95
CA GLY A 67 4.61 -4.41 -1.31
C GLY A 67 4.26 -5.77 -1.91
N THR A 68 5.11 -6.76 -1.64
CA THR A 68 4.83 -8.17 -1.96
C THR A 68 3.65 -8.69 -1.12
N LYS A 69 3.06 -9.80 -1.55
CA LYS A 69 1.96 -10.44 -0.83
C LYS A 69 2.34 -10.78 0.62
N GLU A 70 3.50 -11.38 0.81
CA GLU A 70 4.05 -11.81 2.09
C GLU A 70 4.31 -10.61 2.99
N HIS A 71 4.88 -9.53 2.42
CA HIS A 71 5.14 -8.30 3.15
C HIS A 71 3.86 -7.64 3.65
N VAL A 72 2.86 -7.49 2.78
CA VAL A 72 1.59 -6.89 3.19
C VAL A 72 0.89 -7.75 4.23
N LYS A 73 0.86 -9.07 4.04
CA LYS A 73 0.24 -9.98 5.00
C LYS A 73 0.91 -9.90 6.38
N LYS A 74 2.25 -10.03 6.44
CA LYS A 74 2.99 -9.96 7.71
C LYS A 74 2.81 -8.61 8.40
N THR A 75 2.80 -7.49 7.67
CA THR A 75 2.49 -6.15 8.22
C THR A 75 1.10 -6.11 8.86
N LEU A 76 0.05 -6.54 8.14
CA LEU A 76 -1.34 -6.47 8.62
C LEU A 76 -1.58 -7.39 9.83
N THR A 77 -1.00 -8.60 9.82
CA THR A 77 -1.10 -9.54 10.96
C THR A 77 -0.38 -8.99 12.19
N THR A 78 0.82 -8.41 12.03
CA THR A 78 1.61 -7.83 13.14
C THR A 78 0.89 -6.62 13.76
N LEU A 79 0.31 -5.76 12.93
CA LEU A 79 -0.52 -4.63 13.37
C LEU A 79 -1.88 -5.07 13.94
N GLY A 80 -2.31 -6.32 13.74
CA GLY A 80 -3.58 -6.84 14.22
C GLY A 80 -4.82 -6.33 13.46
N ILE A 81 -4.65 -5.77 12.26
CA ILE A 81 -5.72 -5.11 11.49
C ILE A 81 -6.16 -5.87 10.24
N GLU A 82 -5.58 -7.04 9.95
CA GLU A 82 -5.88 -7.83 8.75
C GLU A 82 -7.39 -8.08 8.57
N HIS A 83 -8.09 -8.40 9.66
CA HIS A 83 -9.51 -8.71 9.68
C HIS A 83 -10.44 -7.53 9.31
N LEU A 84 -9.93 -6.29 9.33
CA LEU A 84 -10.71 -5.10 9.00
C LEU A 84 -10.87 -4.88 7.49
N PHE A 85 -10.03 -5.52 6.68
CA PHE A 85 -9.99 -5.30 5.23
C PHE A 85 -10.65 -6.44 4.45
N LYS A 86 -11.50 -6.08 3.48
CA LYS A 86 -12.19 -7.06 2.62
C LYS A 86 -11.26 -7.73 1.62
N ALA A 87 -10.28 -6.99 1.12
CA ALA A 87 -9.27 -7.51 0.21
C ALA A 87 -8.01 -6.62 0.20
N VAL A 88 -6.94 -7.19 -0.35
CA VAL A 88 -5.64 -6.55 -0.53
C VAL A 88 -5.27 -6.60 -2.00
N PHE A 89 -4.98 -5.44 -2.58
CA PHE A 89 -4.32 -5.27 -3.86
C PHE A 89 -2.82 -5.09 -3.57
N TYR A 90 -2.00 -6.04 -4.00
CA TYR A 90 -0.54 -6.05 -3.80
C TYR A 90 0.19 -6.18 -5.14
N LEU A 91 1.51 -5.94 -5.15
CA LEU A 91 2.32 -6.04 -6.36
C LEU A 91 2.70 -7.51 -6.64
N GLY A 92 2.30 -8.02 -7.82
CA GLY A 92 2.40 -9.43 -8.20
C GLY A 92 3.78 -9.82 -8.75
N TYR A 93 4.82 -9.68 -7.93
CA TYR A 93 6.19 -10.07 -8.31
C TYR A 93 6.32 -11.55 -8.69
N ASP A 94 5.54 -12.41 -8.04
CA ASP A 94 5.42 -13.86 -8.28
C ASP A 94 4.84 -14.22 -9.66
N SER A 95 4.09 -13.29 -10.26
CA SER A 95 3.41 -13.48 -11.55
C SER A 95 4.00 -12.61 -12.67
N ASN A 96 5.15 -11.97 -12.42
CA ASN A 96 5.72 -10.94 -13.30
C ASN A 96 4.74 -9.80 -13.62
N ASN A 97 3.74 -9.59 -12.76
CA ASN A 97 2.78 -8.50 -12.88
C ASN A 97 3.22 -7.33 -11.99
N TYR A 98 3.94 -6.39 -12.60
CA TYR A 98 4.50 -5.22 -11.92
C TYR A 98 3.59 -3.99 -11.96
N VAL A 99 2.30 -4.17 -12.26
CA VAL A 99 1.29 -3.11 -12.25
C VAL A 99 1.00 -2.74 -10.80
N GLY A 100 1.31 -1.51 -10.42
CA GLY A 100 1.07 -0.99 -9.08
C GLY A 100 1.01 0.53 -9.09
N LYS A 101 0.81 1.16 -7.94
CA LYS A 101 0.76 2.63 -7.88
C LYS A 101 2.09 3.23 -8.36
N PRO A 102 2.14 4.28 -9.19
CA PRO A 102 1.01 5.10 -9.63
C PRO A 102 0.42 4.72 -11.00
N ASP A 103 0.69 3.52 -11.53
CA ASP A 103 0.17 3.06 -12.83
C ASP A 103 -1.38 3.08 -12.81
N VAL A 104 -2.00 3.71 -13.82
CA VAL A 104 -3.46 3.97 -13.84
C VAL A 104 -4.26 2.66 -13.83
N GLU A 105 -3.70 1.61 -14.41
CA GLU A 105 -4.26 0.26 -14.48
C GLU A 105 -4.49 -0.33 -13.08
N ALA A 106 -3.64 0.01 -12.10
CA ALA A 106 -3.82 -0.45 -10.72
C ALA A 106 -5.10 0.14 -10.10
N TYR A 107 -5.42 1.40 -10.39
CA TYR A 107 -6.65 2.06 -9.91
C TYR A 107 -7.88 1.56 -10.66
N GLN A 108 -7.77 1.34 -11.98
CA GLN A 108 -8.85 0.76 -12.78
C GLN A 108 -9.23 -0.64 -12.29
N LEU A 109 -8.24 -1.45 -11.90
CA LEU A 109 -8.47 -2.76 -11.30
C LEU A 109 -9.27 -2.66 -9.98
N VAL A 110 -8.93 -1.70 -9.13
CA VAL A 110 -9.70 -1.43 -7.89
C VAL A 110 -11.13 -1.01 -8.22
N GLU A 111 -11.34 -0.12 -9.18
CA GLU A 111 -12.69 0.28 -9.60
C GLU A 111 -13.50 -0.92 -10.11
N GLN A 112 -12.92 -1.74 -10.97
CA GLN A 112 -13.58 -2.89 -11.57
C GLN A 112 -13.95 -3.94 -10.52
N LEU A 113 -13.03 -4.27 -9.61
CA LEU A 113 -13.24 -5.33 -8.62
C LEU A 113 -14.13 -4.91 -7.45
N THR A 114 -14.14 -3.61 -7.10
CA THR A 114 -15.00 -3.10 -6.02
C THR A 114 -16.37 -2.66 -6.50
N ASN A 115 -16.50 -2.28 -7.79
CA ASN A 115 -17.68 -1.62 -8.36
C ASN A 115 -18.16 -0.43 -7.51
N ALA A 116 -17.24 0.26 -6.82
CA ALA A 116 -17.57 1.33 -5.89
C ALA A 116 -18.08 2.57 -6.63
N ARG A 117 -19.12 3.22 -6.10
CA ARG A 117 -19.64 4.50 -6.63
C ARG A 117 -18.77 5.70 -6.25
N LYS A 118 -18.12 5.62 -5.09
CA LYS A 118 -17.15 6.59 -4.57
C LYS A 118 -16.05 5.84 -3.85
N ILE A 119 -14.81 6.24 -4.06
CA ILE A 119 -13.62 5.67 -3.42
C ILE A 119 -12.90 6.80 -2.69
N TYR A 120 -12.57 6.58 -1.41
CA TYR A 120 -11.70 7.45 -0.64
C TYR A 120 -10.35 6.76 -0.53
N PHE A 121 -9.31 7.41 -1.06
CA PHE A 121 -7.98 6.83 -1.15
C PHE A 121 -6.99 7.64 -0.34
N PHE A 122 -6.19 6.96 0.46
CA PHE A 122 -5.26 7.52 1.44
C PHE A 122 -3.87 6.94 1.20
N ASP A 123 -2.88 7.79 0.98
CA ASP A 123 -1.50 7.38 0.68
C ASP A 123 -0.49 8.46 1.10
N ASP A 124 0.73 8.09 1.48
CA ASP A 124 1.77 9.05 1.88
C ASP A 124 2.47 9.71 0.67
N LYS A 125 2.34 9.11 -0.52
CA LYS A 125 2.96 9.62 -1.73
C LYS A 125 1.98 10.44 -2.56
N GLU A 126 2.26 11.72 -2.71
CA GLU A 126 1.51 12.62 -3.58
C GLU A 126 1.35 12.07 -5.01
N ARG A 127 2.40 11.47 -5.58
CA ARG A 127 2.32 10.87 -6.92
C ARG A 127 1.28 9.74 -7.03
N ASN A 128 0.93 9.07 -5.93
CA ASN A 128 -0.10 8.04 -5.92
C ASN A 128 -1.49 8.69 -5.82
N THR A 129 -1.62 9.84 -5.17
CA THR A 129 -2.91 10.54 -5.03
C THR A 129 -3.24 11.47 -6.19
N SER A 130 -2.23 11.90 -6.95
CA SER A 130 -2.35 12.88 -8.04
C SER A 130 -2.47 12.25 -9.43
N VAL A 131 -2.70 10.94 -9.50
CA VAL A 131 -3.02 10.26 -10.76
C VAL A 131 -4.32 10.84 -11.32
N THR A 132 -4.37 11.08 -12.62
CA THR A 132 -5.61 11.50 -13.29
C THR A 132 -6.61 10.33 -13.28
N LEU A 133 -7.55 10.36 -12.33
CA LEU A 133 -8.52 9.30 -12.08
C LEU A 133 -9.94 9.74 -12.42
N SER A 134 -10.88 8.78 -12.41
CA SER A 134 -12.29 9.10 -12.56
C SER A 134 -12.79 9.98 -11.39
N PRO A 135 -13.88 10.76 -11.56
CA PRO A 135 -14.45 11.59 -10.49
C PRO A 135 -14.91 10.81 -9.24
N LYS A 136 -14.95 9.48 -9.32
CA LYS A 136 -15.27 8.59 -8.20
C LYS A 136 -14.20 8.64 -7.11
N TRP A 137 -12.94 8.92 -7.45
CA TRP A 137 -11.86 8.95 -6.48
C TRP A 137 -11.82 10.27 -5.73
N SER A 138 -11.70 10.18 -4.41
CA SER A 138 -11.37 11.26 -3.49
C SER A 138 -10.03 10.89 -2.86
N CYS A 139 -8.95 11.46 -3.38
CA CYS A 139 -7.59 11.11 -2.97
C CYS A 139 -7.08 12.09 -1.91
N HIS A 140 -6.40 11.56 -0.90
CA HIS A 140 -5.91 12.31 0.24
C HIS A 140 -4.48 11.89 0.58
N VAL A 141 -3.53 12.82 0.48
CA VAL A 141 -2.17 12.60 1.00
C VAL A 141 -2.23 12.58 2.52
N THR A 142 -1.64 11.57 3.14
CA THR A 142 -1.65 11.39 4.59
C THR A 142 -0.43 10.61 5.06
N THR A 143 0.07 10.95 6.24
CA THR A 143 1.19 10.25 6.88
C THR A 143 0.70 9.53 8.13
N TYR A 144 1.56 8.73 8.74
CA TYR A 144 1.24 8.05 10.00
C TYR A 144 0.85 9.04 11.12
N GLU A 145 1.47 10.22 11.15
CA GLU A 145 1.24 11.25 12.16
C GLU A 145 -0.15 11.88 12.04
N ASN A 146 -0.72 11.97 10.83
CA ASN A 146 -1.98 12.68 10.61
C ASN A 146 -3.17 11.80 10.17
N ILE A 147 -2.95 10.51 9.92
CA ILE A 147 -4.00 9.58 9.42
C ILE A 147 -5.24 9.57 10.31
N HIS A 148 -5.07 9.60 11.63
CA HIS A 148 -6.17 9.60 12.59
C HIS A 148 -7.12 10.79 12.38
N ASN A 149 -6.57 11.99 12.23
CA ASN A 149 -7.37 13.19 12.05
C ASN A 149 -7.95 13.25 10.64
N ARG A 150 -7.17 12.82 9.64
CA ARG A 150 -7.58 12.84 8.24
C ARG A 150 -8.72 11.89 7.95
N LEU A 151 -8.71 10.68 8.52
CA LEU A 151 -9.83 9.75 8.40
C LEU A 151 -11.12 10.30 9.01
N ARG A 152 -11.04 10.96 10.16
CA ARG A 152 -12.21 11.61 10.80
C ARG A 152 -12.78 12.72 9.92
N GLU A 153 -11.91 13.61 9.45
CA GLU A 153 -12.28 14.76 8.60
C GLU A 153 -13.01 14.32 7.32
N VAL A 154 -12.52 13.25 6.68
CA VAL A 154 -12.99 12.84 5.35
C VAL A 154 -14.15 11.86 5.41
N LEU A 155 -14.18 10.95 6.39
CA LEU A 155 -15.10 9.81 6.40
C LEU A 155 -16.21 9.88 7.43
N MET A 156 -16.06 10.73 8.46
CA MET A 156 -16.93 10.79 9.63
C MET A 156 -17.67 12.13 9.79
N ASN A 157 -17.47 13.06 8.85
CA ASN A 157 -18.25 14.28 8.71
C ASN A 157 -19.44 14.09 7.77
#